data_AF-A0A0F0IJQ4-F1
#
_entry.id   AF-A0A0F0IJQ4-F1
#
_cell.length_a   1.000
_cell.length_b   1.000
_cell.length_c   1.000
_cell.angle_alpha   90.00
_cell.angle_beta   90.00
_cell.angle_gamma   90.00
#
_symmetry.space_group_name_H-M   'P 1'
#
loop_
_entity.id
_entity.type
_entity.pdbx_description
1 polymer ?
#
loop_
_entity_poly.entity_id
_entity_poly.type
_entity_poly.pdbx_seq_one_letter_code
_entity_poly.pdbx_strand_id
1 'polypeptide(L)' 'MSWLFGSSSPPGSTEKTPESTPAPTEKPKPCCVCKTEKTARDDCMLFSKSDDPQQECKSLIEQYKACMAGYGFKV' A
#
# COMPACT_ATOMS: atom_id res chain seq x y z
N MET A 1 35.18 32.33 -4.85
CA MET A 1 34.65 31.12 -5.50
C MET A 1 35.01 29.90 -4.66
N SER A 2 34.01 29.08 -4.37
CA SER A 2 34.11 27.69 -3.87
C SER A 2 34.45 27.44 -2.39
N TRP A 3 33.43 27.50 -1.53
CA TRP A 3 33.36 26.75 -0.26
C TRP A 3 31.88 26.38 0.02
N LEU A 4 31.34 25.43 -0.75
CA LEU A 4 30.02 24.82 -0.50
C LEU A 4 30.24 23.52 0.29
N PHE A 5 30.59 23.65 1.57
CA PHE A 5 30.75 22.53 2.49
C PHE A 5 29.56 22.48 3.46
N GLY A 6 28.85 21.36 3.43
CA GLY A 6 28.31 20.72 4.63
C GLY A 6 27.06 21.34 5.26
N SER A 7 25.89 20.82 4.89
CA SER A 7 24.77 20.73 5.83
C SER A 7 24.10 19.37 5.67
N SER A 8 24.49 18.47 6.56
CA SER A 8 23.96 17.12 6.68
C SER A 8 22.52 17.16 7.17
N SER A 9 21.56 16.84 6.29
CA SER A 9 20.19 16.53 6.68
C SER A 9 20.11 15.06 7.14
N PRO A 10 19.52 14.76 8.32
CA PRO A 10 19.34 13.37 8.75
C PRO A 10 18.27 12.67 7.90
N PRO A 11 18.40 11.38 7.56
CA PRO A 11 17.29 10.59 7.09
C PRO A 11 16.35 10.32 8.28
N GLY A 12 15.23 11.03 8.31
CA GLY A 12 14.11 10.71 9.17
C GLY A 12 13.51 9.37 8.78
N SER A 13 14.07 8.29 9.32
CA SER A 13 13.40 7.02 9.47
C SER A 13 12.25 7.23 10.45
N THR A 14 11.02 7.09 9.97
CA THR A 14 9.85 6.90 10.84
C THR A 14 9.20 5.61 10.45
N GLU A 15 9.81 4.54 10.96
CA GLU A 15 9.16 3.31 11.36
C GLU A 15 7.79 3.63 11.98
N LYS A 16 6.70 3.13 11.39
CA LYS A 16 5.37 3.21 11.99
C LYS A 16 4.97 1.84 12.51
N THR A 17 5.30 1.63 13.78
CA THR A 17 4.77 0.59 14.68
C THR A 17 3.23 0.66 14.74
N PRO A 18 2.54 -0.48 14.96
CA PRO A 18 1.09 -0.58 14.87
C PRO A 18 0.42 0.01 16.10
N GLU A 19 -0.38 1.07 15.90
CA GLU A 19 -1.19 1.67 16.96
C GLU A 19 -2.63 1.20 16.82
N SER A 20 -3.06 0.35 17.74
CA SER A 20 -4.47 0.04 18.00
C SER A 20 -5.07 1.18 18.81
N THR A 21 -5.94 1.99 18.19
CA THR A 21 -6.78 2.96 18.89
C THR A 21 -8.24 2.76 18.43
N PRO A 22 -9.20 2.54 19.35
CA PRO A 22 -10.62 2.46 18.99
C PRO A 22 -11.30 3.84 19.13
N ALA A 23 -11.80 4.42 18.03
CA ALA A 23 -12.93 5.36 17.89
C ALA A 23 -12.83 6.13 16.55
N PRO A 24 -13.90 6.79 16.02
CA PRO A 24 -15.35 6.65 16.20
C PRO A 24 -16.02 6.13 14.90
N THR A 25 -17.35 6.14 14.79
CA THR A 25 -18.15 5.69 13.63
C THR A 25 -17.90 6.49 12.34
N GLU A 26 -16.70 6.39 11.77
CA GLU A 26 -16.36 6.90 10.44
C GLU A 26 -16.37 5.72 9.46
N LYS A 27 -17.03 5.90 8.31
CA LYS A 27 -17.04 4.90 7.23
C LYS A 27 -15.59 4.44 6.98
N PRO A 28 -15.30 3.12 7.05
CA PRO A 28 -13.93 2.64 6.99
C PRO A 28 -13.26 3.14 5.73
N LYS A 29 -12.12 3.83 5.87
CA LYS A 29 -11.35 4.32 4.72
C LYS A 29 -10.95 3.11 3.86
N PRO A 30 -11.04 3.19 2.51
CA PRO A 30 -10.81 2.04 1.62
C PRO A 30 -9.41 1.42 1.74
N CYS A 31 -8.45 2.15 2.30
CA CYS A 31 -7.11 1.67 2.62
C CYS A 31 -7.02 0.74 3.85
N CYS A 32 -8.09 0.58 4.63
CA CYS A 32 -8.08 -0.22 5.85
C CYS A 32 -8.82 -1.56 5.75
N VAL A 33 -9.59 -1.80 4.70
CA VAL A 33 -10.51 -2.95 4.62
C VAL A 33 -9.92 -4.16 3.91
N CYS A 34 -9.07 -3.94 2.90
CA CYS A 34 -8.47 -5.00 2.08
C CYS A 34 -6.94 -4.89 2.06
N LYS A 35 -6.33 -4.69 3.25
CA LYS A 35 -4.88 -4.47 3.38
C LYS A 35 -4.09 -5.68 2.90
N THR A 36 -4.52 -6.88 3.29
CA THR A 36 -3.87 -8.15 2.93
C THR A 36 -3.89 -8.39 1.43
N GLU A 37 -5.04 -8.19 0.77
CA GLU A 37 -5.21 -8.38 -0.66
C GLU A 37 -4.45 -7.30 -1.43
N LYS A 38 -4.45 -6.06 -0.92
CA LYS A 38 -3.68 -4.96 -1.50
C LYS A 38 -2.19 -5.27 -1.45
N THR A 39 -1.65 -5.68 -0.31
CA THR A 39 -0.24 -6.02 -0.14
C THR A 39 0.16 -7.17 -1.06
N ALA A 40 -0.63 -8.27 -1.09
CA ALA A 40 -0.35 -9.39 -1.99
C ALA A 40 -0.33 -8.98 -3.47
N ARG A 41 -1.26 -8.12 -3.91
CA ARG A 41 -1.29 -7.57 -5.26
C ARG A 41 -0.09 -6.67 -5.55
N ASP A 42 0.26 -5.78 -4.61
CA ASP A 42 1.42 -4.89 -4.74
C ASP A 42 2.72 -5.70 -4.83
N ASP A 43 2.90 -6.67 -3.94
CA ASP A 43 4.06 -7.56 -3.92
C ASP A 43 4.16 -8.35 -5.23
N CYS A 44 3.04 -8.89 -5.70
CA CYS A 44 3.02 -9.59 -6.99
C CYS A 44 3.44 -8.66 -8.15
N MET A 45 2.88 -7.45 -8.25
CA MET A 45 3.30 -6.52 -9.30
C MET A 45 4.75 -6.06 -9.17
N LEU A 46 5.24 -5.92 -7.95
CA LEU A 46 6.60 -5.45 -7.66
C LEU A 46 7.66 -6.52 -7.92
N PHE A 47 7.35 -7.78 -7.65
CA PHE A 47 8.28 -8.90 -7.78
C PHE A 47 8.10 -9.75 -9.03
N SER A 48 7.02 -9.55 -9.79
CA SER A 48 6.80 -10.26 -11.05
C SER A 48 7.88 -9.89 -12.06
N LYS A 49 8.44 -10.92 -12.71
CA LYS A 49 9.47 -10.80 -13.77
C LYS A 49 8.88 -10.97 -15.17
N SER A 50 7.56 -11.09 -15.26
CA SER A 50 6.85 -11.26 -16.53
C SER A 50 6.77 -9.95 -17.30
N ASP A 51 6.74 -10.02 -18.63
CA ASP A 51 6.49 -8.85 -19.48
C ASP A 51 5.12 -8.19 -19.20
N ASP A 52 4.14 -8.98 -18.72
CA ASP A 52 2.82 -8.48 -18.30
C ASP A 52 2.47 -8.95 -16.87
N PRO A 53 2.91 -8.22 -15.84
CA PRO A 53 2.61 -8.57 -14.45
C PRO A 53 1.13 -8.36 -14.10
N GLN A 54 0.37 -7.59 -14.90
CA GLN A 54 -1.06 -7.41 -14.68
C GLN A 54 -1.86 -8.68 -14.98
N GLN A 55 -1.53 -9.41 -16.05
CA GLN A 55 -2.15 -10.71 -16.33
C GLN A 55 -1.71 -11.78 -15.32
N GLU A 56 -0.45 -11.75 -14.88
CA GLU A 56 0.05 -12.71 -13.89
C GLU A 56 -0.62 -12.51 -12.52
N CYS A 57 -0.67 -11.26 -12.05
CA CYS A 57 -1.30 -10.90 -10.78
C CYS A 57 -2.83 -10.75 -10.85
N LYS A 58 -3.47 -11.14 -11.97
CA LYS A 58 -4.90 -10.90 -12.22
C LYS A 58 -5.80 -11.48 -11.14
N SER A 59 -5.47 -12.69 -10.66
CA SER A 59 -6.19 -13.34 -9.56
C SER A 59 -6.16 -12.50 -8.26
N LEU A 60 -5.00 -11.90 -7.95
CA LEU A 60 -4.84 -11.05 -6.76
C LEU A 60 -5.55 -9.70 -6.92
N ILE A 61 -5.56 -9.15 -8.14
CA ILE A 61 -6.32 -7.94 -8.47
C ILE A 61 -7.83 -8.19 -8.31
N GLU A 62 -8.33 -9.32 -8.79
CA GLU A 62 -9.73 -9.72 -8.65
C GLU A 62 -10.12 -9.93 -7.18
N GLN A 63 -9.27 -10.57 -6.38
CA GLN A 63 -9.48 -10.70 -4.93
C GLN A 63 -9.55 -9.34 -4.23
N TYR A 64 -8.64 -8.41 -4.55
CA TYR A 64 -8.68 -7.05 -3.98
C TYR A 64 -9.97 -6.31 -4.36
N LYS A 65 -10.40 -6.41 -5.62
CA LYS A 65 -11.67 -5.81 -6.10
C LYS A 65 -12.88 -6.44 -5.43
N ALA A 66 -12.90 -7.77 -5.29
CA ALA A 66 -13.98 -8.49 -4.63
C ALA A 66 -14.09 -8.10 -3.14
N CYS A 67 -12.95 -7.97 -2.47
CA CYS A 67 -12.90 -7.49 -1.09
C CYS A 67 -13.49 -6.07 -0.98
N MET A 68 -13.04 -5.12 -1.82
CA MET A 68 -13.55 -3.75 -1.78
C MET A 68 -15.04 -3.65 -2.15
N ALA A 69 -15.50 -4.49 -3.09
CA ALA A 69 -16.91 -4.60 -3.46
C ALA A 69 -17.77 -5.11 -2.30
N GLY A 70 -17.27 -6.03 -1.47
CA GLY A 70 -17.93 -6.50 -0.27
C GLY A 70 -18.19 -5.40 0.78
N TYR A 71 -17.36 -4.35 0.77
CA TYR A 71 -17.54 -3.16 1.61
C TYR A 71 -18.28 -2.01 0.91
N GLY A 72 -18.77 -2.23 -0.32
CA GLY A 72 -19.53 -1.23 -1.09
C GLY A 72 -18.67 -0.19 -1.82
N PHE A 73 -17.37 -0.42 -1.96
CA PHE A 73 -16.47 0.46 -2.73
C PHE A 73 -16.31 -0.05 -4.17
N LYS A 74 -16.48 0.82 -5.17
CA LYS A 74 -16.11 0.55 -6.57
C LYS A 74 -14.68 1.00 -6.82
N VAL A 75 -13.85 0.11 -7.36
CA VAL A 75 -12.38 0.26 -7.58
C VAL A 75 -12.01 0.01 -9.02
#